data_AF-A0A0D6ELR6-F1
#
_entry.id   AF-A0A0D6ELR6-F1
#
_cell.length_a   1.000
_cell.length_b   1.000
_cell.length_c   1.000
_cell.angle_alpha   90.00
_cell.angle_beta   90.00
_cell.angle_gamma   90.00
#
_symmetry.space_group_name_H-M   'P 1'
#
loop_
_entity.id
_entity.type
_entity.pdbx_description
1 polymer ?
#
loop_
_entity_poly.entity_id
_entity_poly.type
_entity_poly.pdbx_seq_one_letter_code
_entity_poly.pdbx_strand_id
1 'polypeptide(L)'
;MALASYVGQETLTAACPNGGALLDLCSRFTHNSFALTSSTDMTNIGVSISPLTALFNHSCSPNAVVVFPSFPSSSWPKHMRVVTLKPISPGEEVLTSYVDIALPRELRRKELKDRYKFDCDCVECTGKVREGKVDPREALSCPTAGCEGLIARPATTLQDSSAALQAAKVALGDAEKAQYDDPRTALIHLSHLISSLTSISPPFAPSSYPLLHAYQLQLTLQLHAHDFPSALQSAHFAWQGATLIYPFGHPVRAVLSTTVARLAVMAPSSESSSPEADLAYWSNLGQRARGVAMLVEALKEVEVAFGKVEGGGEMGKAVRELLRDQEEGMAMARKVGRAMRGV
;
A
#
# COMPACT_ATOMS: atom_id res chain seq x y z
N MET A 1 16.86 -13.70 -25.74
CA MET A 1 17.27 -12.28 -25.75
C MET A 1 17.66 -11.90 -24.33
N ALA A 2 18.83 -11.28 -24.13
CA ALA A 2 19.21 -10.79 -22.81
C ALA A 2 18.20 -9.73 -22.35
N LEU A 3 17.68 -9.88 -21.12
CA LEU A 3 16.67 -8.99 -20.53
C LEU A 3 17.24 -7.60 -20.15
N ALA A 4 18.55 -7.40 -20.32
CA ALA A 4 19.22 -6.13 -20.18
C ALA A 4 20.31 -6.03 -21.25
N SER A 5 20.30 -4.94 -22.01
CA SER A 5 21.42 -4.52 -22.85
C SER A 5 22.06 -3.32 -22.18
N TYR A 6 23.37 -3.38 -21.92
CA TYR A 6 24.11 -2.20 -21.53
C TYR A 6 24.01 -1.17 -22.67
N VAL A 7 23.41 -0.01 -22.39
CA VAL A 7 23.44 1.12 -23.31
C VAL A 7 24.85 1.67 -23.24
N GLY A 8 25.69 1.27 -24.19
CA GLY A 8 27.09 1.67 -24.25
C GLY A 8 27.26 3.19 -24.32
N GLN A 9 28.42 3.67 -23.89
CA GLN A 9 28.76 5.09 -23.93
C GLN A 9 28.59 5.67 -25.35
N GLU A 10 28.93 4.91 -26.39
CA GLU A 10 28.77 5.33 -27.80
C GLU A 10 27.32 5.63 -28.17
N THR A 11 26.36 4.78 -27.75
CA THR A 11 24.94 5.00 -28.02
C THR A 11 24.44 6.24 -27.30
N LEU A 12 24.87 6.44 -26.04
CA LEU A 12 24.50 7.63 -25.27
C LEU A 12 25.12 8.90 -25.88
N THR A 13 26.39 8.87 -26.30
CA THR A 13 27.06 9.99 -26.97
C THR A 13 26.40 10.33 -28.30
N ALA A 14 25.98 9.33 -29.08
CA ALA A 14 25.24 9.54 -30.32
C ALA A 14 23.84 10.15 -30.08
N ALA A 15 23.14 9.70 -29.03
CA ALA A 15 21.81 10.20 -28.68
C ALA A 15 21.84 11.58 -28.00
N CYS A 16 22.92 11.90 -27.26
CA CYS A 16 23.11 13.14 -26.51
C CYS A 16 24.40 13.86 -26.95
N PRO A 17 24.44 14.44 -28.17
CA PRO A 17 25.67 15.00 -28.74
C PRO A 17 26.14 16.30 -28.08
N ASN A 18 25.30 16.95 -27.27
CA ASN A 18 25.61 18.19 -26.56
C ASN A 18 24.81 18.31 -25.26
N GLY A 19 25.13 19.31 -24.44
CA GLY A 19 24.46 19.53 -23.15
C GLY A 19 22.96 19.80 -23.26
N GLY A 20 22.48 20.37 -24.36
CA GLY A 20 21.05 20.60 -24.59
C GLY A 20 20.28 19.29 -24.80
N ALA A 21 20.84 18.37 -25.60
CA ALA A 21 20.25 17.04 -25.80
C ALA A 21 20.24 16.21 -24.50
N LEU A 22 21.30 16.32 -23.69
CA LEU A 22 21.32 15.69 -22.37
C LEU A 22 20.25 16.27 -21.44
N LEU A 23 20.10 17.60 -21.41
CA LEU A 23 19.08 18.27 -20.60
C LEU A 23 17.65 17.87 -21.02
N ASP A 24 17.39 17.77 -22.32
CA ASP A 24 16.10 17.31 -22.86
C ASP A 24 15.81 15.86 -22.45
N LEU A 25 16.78 14.94 -22.59
CA LEU A 25 16.63 13.56 -22.16
C LEU A 25 16.36 13.46 -20.65
N CYS A 26 17.15 14.15 -19.82
CA CYS A 26 16.96 14.19 -18.37
C CYS A 26 15.58 14.75 -18.00
N SER A 27 15.12 15.79 -18.71
CA SER A 27 13.79 16.36 -18.50
C SER A 27 12.69 15.37 -18.84
N ARG A 28 12.79 14.65 -19.96
CA ARG A 28 11.81 13.60 -20.30
C ARG A 28 11.85 12.46 -19.29
N PHE A 29 13.03 12.04 -18.87
CA PHE A 29 13.21 10.97 -17.89
C PHE A 29 12.54 11.31 -16.55
N THR A 30 12.74 12.52 -16.02
CA THR A 30 12.22 12.90 -14.69
C THR A 30 10.69 13.02 -14.63
N HIS A 31 10.05 13.33 -15.76
CA HIS A 31 8.59 13.54 -15.83
C HIS A 31 7.82 12.32 -16.36
N ASN A 32 8.47 11.39 -17.07
CA ASN A 32 7.81 10.24 -17.73
C ASN A 32 8.24 8.88 -17.17
N SER A 33 8.98 8.88 -16.06
CA SER A 33 9.42 7.66 -15.39
C SER A 33 8.40 7.18 -14.36
N PHE A 34 8.34 5.86 -14.21
CA PHE A 34 7.53 5.16 -13.22
C PHE A 34 8.45 4.48 -12.21
N ALA A 35 8.06 4.48 -10.93
CA ALA A 35 8.72 3.63 -9.95
C ALA A 35 8.51 2.17 -10.34
N LEU A 36 9.59 1.44 -10.56
CA LEU A 36 9.55 0.00 -10.79
C LEU A 36 9.38 -0.67 -9.44
N THR A 37 8.28 -1.39 -9.23
CA THR A 37 8.00 -2.01 -7.94
C THR A 37 8.11 -3.52 -7.98
N SER A 38 8.50 -4.11 -6.86
CA SER A 38 8.37 -5.54 -6.59
C SER A 38 6.91 -5.98 -6.74
N SER A 39 6.75 -7.20 -7.25
CA SER A 39 5.47 -7.85 -7.57
C SER A 39 4.69 -8.34 -6.36
N THR A 40 5.32 -8.41 -5.18
CA THR A 40 4.73 -9.03 -3.98
C THR A 40 4.47 -8.08 -2.82
N ASP A 41 5.15 -6.93 -2.77
CA ASP A 41 5.05 -5.95 -1.67
C ASP A 41 5.08 -4.49 -2.16
N MET A 42 5.17 -4.27 -3.47
CA MET A 42 5.28 -2.94 -4.09
C MET A 42 6.50 -2.10 -3.65
N THR A 43 7.53 -2.72 -3.08
CA THR A 43 8.79 -2.02 -2.77
C THR A 43 9.43 -1.47 -4.04
N ASN A 44 9.93 -0.23 -4.00
CA ASN A 44 10.59 0.37 -5.15
C ASN A 44 11.96 -0.30 -5.37
N ILE A 45 12.13 -0.95 -6.51
CA ILE A 45 13.36 -1.66 -6.92
C ILE A 45 14.05 -1.00 -8.11
N GLY A 46 13.54 0.15 -8.60
CA GLY A 46 14.19 0.88 -9.67
C GLY A 46 13.26 1.84 -10.42
N VAL A 47 13.59 2.09 -11.68
CA VAL A 47 12.84 3.00 -12.55
C VAL A 47 12.46 2.29 -13.85
N SER A 48 11.22 2.50 -14.29
CA SER A 48 10.71 2.01 -15.56
C SER A 48 10.26 3.15 -16.45
N ILE A 49 10.40 3.00 -17.77
CA ILE A 49 9.94 3.97 -18.76
C ILE A 49 9.04 3.24 -19.75
N SER A 50 7.86 3.80 -20.00
CA SER A 50 6.95 3.36 -21.05
C SER A 50 6.37 4.60 -21.72
N PRO A 51 6.79 4.95 -22.94
CA PRO A 51 6.23 6.09 -23.66
C PRO A 51 4.71 6.01 -23.81
N LEU A 52 4.16 4.80 -24.01
CA LEU A 52 2.71 4.61 -24.11
C LEU A 52 1.99 4.86 -22.77
N THR A 53 2.56 4.38 -21.66
CA THR A 53 1.96 4.58 -20.33
C THR A 53 2.09 6.03 -19.87
N ALA A 54 3.16 6.71 -20.28
CA ALA A 54 3.39 8.12 -19.97
C ALA A 54 2.37 9.08 -20.63
N LEU A 55 1.56 8.60 -21.58
CA LEU A 55 0.47 9.39 -22.17
C LEU A 55 -0.74 9.55 -21.25
N PHE A 56 -0.90 8.72 -20.23
CA PHE A 56 -2.05 8.82 -19.33
C PHE A 56 -1.93 10.04 -18.43
N ASN A 57 -2.93 10.91 -18.48
CA ASN A 57 -2.99 12.11 -17.64
C ASN A 57 -3.29 11.79 -16.17
N HIS A 58 -3.13 12.82 -15.34
CA HIS A 58 -3.32 12.74 -13.90
C HIS A 58 -4.77 12.97 -13.45
N SER A 59 -5.20 12.22 -12.44
CA SER A 59 -6.31 12.60 -11.57
C SER A 59 -6.05 12.13 -10.12
N CYS A 60 -6.45 12.91 -9.12
CA CYS A 60 -6.47 12.47 -7.71
C CYS A 60 -7.62 11.49 -7.42
N SER A 61 -8.54 11.28 -8.37
CA SER A 61 -9.54 10.21 -8.38
C SER A 61 -9.38 9.38 -9.66
N PRO A 62 -8.26 8.66 -9.80
CA PRO A 62 -7.92 7.96 -11.04
C PRO A 62 -8.93 6.85 -11.36
N ASN A 63 -9.00 6.45 -12.62
CA ASN A 63 -9.76 5.27 -13.07
C ASN A 63 -8.87 4.09 -13.46
N ALA A 64 -7.55 4.29 -13.50
CA ALA A 64 -6.55 3.25 -13.73
C ALA A 64 -5.30 3.43 -12.86
N VAL A 65 -4.53 2.35 -12.71
CA VAL A 65 -3.27 2.32 -11.96
C VAL A 65 -2.23 1.49 -12.70
N VAL A 66 -0.97 1.89 -12.58
CA VAL A 66 0.18 1.17 -13.14
C VAL A 66 0.68 0.15 -12.11
N VAL A 67 0.87 -1.10 -12.52
CA VAL A 67 1.35 -2.20 -11.66
C VAL A 67 2.36 -3.08 -12.38
N PHE A 68 3.15 -3.82 -11.60
CA PHE A 68 4.17 -4.76 -12.07
C PHE A 68 3.90 -6.14 -11.47
N PRO A 69 2.92 -6.89 -11.99
CA PRO A 69 2.38 -8.07 -11.30
C PRO A 69 3.31 -9.29 -11.34
N SER A 70 4.27 -9.33 -12.26
CA SER A 70 5.24 -10.42 -12.38
C SER A 70 6.46 -10.01 -13.18
N PHE A 71 7.62 -10.61 -12.92
CA PHE A 71 8.76 -10.48 -13.82
C PHE A 71 8.48 -11.07 -15.20
N PRO A 72 9.12 -10.54 -16.27
CA PRO A 72 8.94 -11.08 -17.61
C PRO A 72 9.28 -12.57 -17.67
N SER A 73 8.41 -13.36 -18.30
CA SER A 73 8.63 -14.78 -18.57
C SER A 73 8.21 -15.11 -20.01
N SER A 74 8.47 -16.34 -20.47
CA SER A 74 7.99 -16.81 -21.77
C SER A 74 6.47 -16.70 -21.91
N SER A 75 5.73 -16.92 -20.82
CA SER A 75 4.26 -16.78 -20.77
C SER A 75 3.80 -15.33 -20.59
N TRP A 76 4.65 -14.45 -20.04
CA TRP A 76 4.31 -13.07 -19.72
C TRP A 76 5.43 -12.11 -20.14
N PRO A 77 5.49 -11.69 -21.42
CA PRO A 77 6.63 -10.96 -21.95
C PRO A 77 6.72 -9.50 -21.46
N LYS A 78 5.64 -8.95 -20.91
CA LYS A 78 5.56 -7.54 -20.49
C LYS A 78 5.57 -7.45 -18.97
N HIS A 79 6.40 -6.57 -18.41
CA HIS A 79 6.49 -6.34 -16.97
C HIS A 79 5.43 -5.36 -16.43
N MET A 80 5.25 -4.22 -17.12
CA MET A 80 4.30 -3.18 -16.74
C MET A 80 2.87 -3.51 -17.21
N ARG A 81 1.87 -3.22 -16.38
CA ARG A 81 0.44 -3.30 -16.68
C ARG A 81 -0.26 -2.02 -16.25
N VAL A 82 -1.37 -1.73 -16.91
CA VAL A 82 -2.33 -0.70 -16.50
C VAL A 82 -3.65 -1.38 -16.24
N VAL A 83 -4.14 -1.29 -15.01
CA VAL A 83 -5.33 -1.98 -14.53
C VAL A 83 -6.38 -0.95 -14.15
N THR A 84 -7.63 -1.20 -14.53
CA THR A 84 -8.75 -0.31 -14.22
C THR A 84 -9.18 -0.45 -12.76
N LEU A 85 -9.35 0.67 -12.07
CA LEU A 85 -9.88 0.74 -10.70
C LEU A 85 -11.41 0.84 -10.65
N LYS A 86 -12.02 1.28 -11.76
CA LYS A 86 -13.47 1.41 -11.95
C LYS A 86 -13.81 1.19 -13.43
N PRO A 87 -15.06 0.86 -13.78
CA PRO A 87 -15.48 0.77 -15.18
C PRO A 87 -15.16 2.07 -15.94
N ILE A 88 -14.67 1.94 -17.16
CA ILE A 88 -14.33 3.06 -18.06
C ILE A 88 -15.22 2.97 -19.29
N SER A 89 -16.00 4.02 -19.56
CA SER A 89 -16.93 4.04 -20.70
C SER A 89 -16.20 4.39 -22.02
N PRO A 90 -16.72 3.99 -23.20
CA PRO A 90 -16.16 4.45 -24.47
C PRO A 90 -16.09 5.97 -24.56
N GLY A 91 -14.92 6.51 -24.89
CA GLY A 91 -14.67 7.95 -24.95
C GLY A 91 -14.29 8.59 -23.61
N GLU A 92 -14.35 7.87 -22.49
CA GLU A 92 -13.81 8.33 -21.20
C GLU A 92 -12.28 8.26 -21.22
N GLU A 93 -11.63 9.31 -20.71
CA GLU A 93 -10.18 9.37 -20.60
C GLU A 93 -9.67 8.40 -19.54
N VAL A 94 -8.57 7.70 -19.84
CA VAL A 94 -7.87 6.86 -18.86
C VAL A 94 -6.90 7.72 -18.06
N LEU A 95 -7.14 7.81 -16.76
CA LEU A 95 -6.45 8.69 -15.82
C LEU A 95 -5.76 7.87 -14.73
N THR A 96 -4.48 8.18 -14.49
CA THR A 96 -3.66 7.58 -13.42
C THR A 96 -3.34 8.62 -12.34
N SER A 97 -2.75 8.22 -11.22
CA SER A 97 -2.21 9.19 -10.25
C SER A 97 -0.70 9.33 -10.38
N TYR A 98 -0.22 10.57 -10.31
CA TYR A 98 1.21 10.90 -10.37
C TYR A 98 1.82 11.13 -8.99
N VAL A 99 0.95 11.22 -7.99
CA VAL A 99 1.26 11.51 -6.59
C VAL A 99 0.50 10.54 -5.70
N ASP A 100 0.88 10.44 -4.45
CA ASP A 100 0.13 9.66 -3.48
C ASP A 100 -1.24 10.29 -3.22
N ILE A 101 -2.31 9.56 -3.54
CA ILE A 101 -3.68 10.03 -3.35
C ILE A 101 -4.11 10.03 -1.87
N ALA A 102 -3.33 9.46 -0.94
CA ALA A 102 -3.56 9.56 0.50
C ALA A 102 -3.10 10.89 1.10
N LEU A 103 -2.26 11.66 0.41
CA LEU A 103 -1.85 12.99 0.88
C LEU A 103 -3.02 13.99 0.83
N PRO A 104 -3.11 14.98 1.74
CA PRO A 104 -4.11 16.06 1.67
C PRO A 104 -4.03 16.87 0.37
N ARG A 105 -5.14 17.53 0.02
CA ARG A 105 -5.28 18.30 -1.24
C ARG A 105 -4.13 19.29 -1.47
N GLU A 106 -3.73 20.02 -0.44
CA GLU A 106 -2.67 21.03 -0.54
C GLU A 106 -1.32 20.40 -0.89
N LEU A 107 -0.97 19.27 -0.26
CA LEU A 107 0.28 18.56 -0.54
C LEU A 107 0.28 17.94 -1.94
N ARG A 108 -0.84 17.33 -2.37
CA ARG A 108 -0.97 16.82 -3.75
C ARG A 108 -0.79 17.93 -4.79
N ARG A 109 -1.48 19.07 -4.62
CA ARG A 109 -1.35 20.20 -5.55
C ARG A 109 0.05 20.80 -5.56
N LYS A 110 0.68 20.91 -4.38
CA LYS A 110 2.08 21.36 -4.26
C LYS A 110 3.01 20.43 -5.05
N GLU A 111 2.93 19.12 -4.84
CA GLU A 111 3.78 18.16 -5.54
C GLU A 111 3.54 18.18 -7.06
N LEU A 112 2.28 18.24 -7.51
CA LEU A 112 1.95 18.33 -8.93
C LEU A 112 2.49 19.59 -9.58
N LYS A 113 2.41 20.73 -8.88
CA LYS A 113 2.95 22.00 -9.36
C LYS A 113 4.48 22.00 -9.35
N ASP A 114 5.09 21.56 -8.26
CA ASP A 114 6.54 21.57 -8.06
C ASP A 114 7.23 20.57 -9.00
N ARG A 115 6.63 19.40 -9.28
CA ARG A 115 7.20 18.36 -10.16
C ARG A 115 6.72 18.50 -11.60
N TYR A 116 5.40 18.46 -11.84
CA TYR A 116 4.81 18.36 -13.18
C TYR A 116 4.33 19.68 -13.78
N LYS A 117 4.48 20.80 -13.05
CA LYS A 117 4.26 22.17 -13.54
C LYS A 117 2.83 22.47 -14.02
N PHE A 118 1.83 21.81 -13.42
CA PHE A 118 0.42 22.12 -13.68
C PHE A 118 -0.41 22.20 -12.39
N ASP A 119 -1.56 22.87 -12.48
CA ASP A 119 -2.55 22.94 -11.42
C ASP A 119 -3.65 21.90 -11.68
N CYS A 120 -3.82 20.94 -10.77
CA CYS A 120 -4.84 19.89 -10.91
C CYS A 120 -6.25 20.42 -10.63
N ASP A 121 -7.16 20.17 -11.57
CA ASP A 121 -8.57 20.60 -11.56
C ASP A 121 -9.56 19.43 -11.49
N CYS A 122 -9.08 18.24 -11.13
CA CYS A 122 -9.94 17.06 -10.96
C CYS A 122 -11.02 17.26 -9.87
N VAL A 123 -11.99 16.36 -9.82
CA VAL A 123 -13.13 16.42 -8.88
C VAL A 123 -12.73 16.54 -7.40
N GLU A 124 -11.64 15.88 -7.01
CA GLU A 124 -11.08 15.96 -5.64
C GLU A 124 -10.42 17.30 -5.35
N CYS A 125 -9.75 17.88 -6.35
CA CYS A 125 -9.01 19.13 -6.21
C CYS A 125 -9.88 20.37 -6.44
N THR A 126 -11.04 20.26 -7.09
CA THR A 126 -12.00 21.36 -7.22
C THR A 126 -13.02 21.40 -6.10
N GLY A 127 -13.18 20.29 -5.36
CA GLY A 127 -14.15 20.20 -4.26
C GLY A 127 -15.60 20.06 -4.75
N LYS A 128 -15.83 19.89 -6.05
CA LYS A 128 -17.17 19.71 -6.64
C LYS A 128 -17.93 18.49 -6.09
N VAL A 129 -17.22 17.53 -5.50
CA VAL A 129 -17.79 16.31 -4.89
C VAL A 129 -17.91 16.40 -3.36
N ARG A 130 -17.46 17.51 -2.76
CA ARG A 130 -17.32 17.68 -1.29
C ARG A 130 -18.51 18.33 -0.60
N GLU A 131 -19.58 18.71 -1.30
CA GLU A 131 -20.79 19.23 -0.63
C GLU A 131 -21.35 18.16 0.32
N GLY A 132 -21.18 18.37 1.63
CA GLY A 132 -21.64 17.47 2.69
C GLY A 132 -20.77 16.23 2.95
N LYS A 133 -19.60 16.06 2.32
CA LYS A 133 -18.71 14.90 2.54
C LYS A 133 -17.42 15.27 3.26
N VAL A 134 -17.06 14.50 4.28
CA VAL A 134 -15.81 14.63 5.03
C VAL A 134 -14.65 14.04 4.20
N ASP A 135 -13.53 14.78 4.05
CA ASP A 135 -12.32 14.22 3.43
C ASP A 135 -11.62 13.28 4.43
N PRO A 136 -11.52 11.97 4.15
CA PRO A 136 -10.92 10.99 5.07
C PRO A 136 -9.46 11.30 5.42
N ARG A 137 -8.76 12.10 4.61
CA ARG A 137 -7.35 12.46 4.81
C ARG A 137 -7.14 13.52 5.87
N GLU A 138 -8.20 14.18 6.29
CA GLU A 138 -8.19 15.29 7.26
C GLU A 138 -9.29 15.11 8.32
N ALA A 139 -9.80 13.88 8.47
CA ALA A 139 -10.95 13.56 9.31
C ALA A 139 -10.56 13.17 10.74
N LEU A 140 -11.55 13.25 11.63
CA LEU A 140 -11.53 12.63 12.95
C LEU A 140 -12.44 11.40 12.93
N SER A 141 -12.14 10.39 13.74
CA SER A 141 -13.01 9.23 13.94
C SER A 141 -14.10 9.54 14.96
N CYS A 142 -15.28 8.95 14.79
CA CYS A 142 -16.32 8.98 15.81
C CYS A 142 -15.82 8.34 17.12
N PRO A 143 -15.96 9.02 18.28
CA PRO A 143 -15.49 8.47 19.55
C PRO A 143 -16.43 7.38 20.11
N THR A 144 -17.62 7.21 19.51
CA THR A 144 -18.57 6.17 19.92
C THR A 144 -18.05 4.79 19.52
N ALA A 145 -17.90 3.89 20.50
CA ALA A 145 -17.44 2.53 20.27
C ALA A 145 -18.31 1.83 19.20
N GLY A 146 -17.66 1.22 18.21
CA GLY A 146 -18.31 0.54 17.09
C GLY A 146 -18.85 1.46 15.98
N CYS A 147 -18.68 2.78 16.09
CA CYS A 147 -19.06 3.71 15.03
C CYS A 147 -17.87 3.95 14.08
N GLU A 148 -18.06 3.66 12.79
CA GLU A 148 -17.07 3.90 11.73
C GLU A 148 -17.24 5.28 11.06
N GLY A 149 -18.04 6.16 11.66
CA GLY A 149 -18.32 7.49 11.13
C GLY A 149 -17.11 8.41 11.16
N LEU A 150 -16.94 9.22 10.11
CA LEU A 150 -15.94 10.28 10.03
C LEU A 150 -16.55 11.63 10.39
N ILE A 151 -15.80 12.42 11.15
CA ILE A 151 -16.17 13.76 11.58
C ILE A 151 -15.25 14.75 10.85
N ALA A 152 -15.85 15.78 10.23
CA ALA A 152 -15.09 16.88 9.66
C ALA A 152 -14.35 17.60 10.79
N ARG A 153 -13.04 17.82 10.61
CA ARG A 153 -12.27 18.63 11.54
C ARG A 153 -12.86 20.06 11.57
N PRO A 154 -13.37 20.53 12.72
CA PRO A 154 -13.95 21.87 12.80
C PRO A 154 -12.92 22.94 12.41
N ALA A 155 -13.33 23.95 11.65
CA ALA A 155 -12.45 25.08 11.32
C ALA A 155 -11.98 25.84 12.57
N THR A 156 -12.68 25.68 13.69
CA THR A 156 -12.47 26.35 14.98
C THR A 156 -11.87 25.46 16.07
N THR A 157 -11.55 24.18 15.82
CA THR A 157 -11.08 23.30 16.91
C THR A 157 -9.70 23.67 17.44
N LEU A 158 -9.70 24.00 18.73
CA LEU A 158 -8.70 23.75 19.78
C LEU A 158 -7.25 23.83 19.31
N GLN A 159 -6.53 24.90 19.72
CA GLN A 159 -5.11 25.12 19.46
C GLN A 159 -4.25 23.85 19.60
N ASP A 160 -4.58 23.01 20.57
CA ASP A 160 -3.91 21.73 20.86
C ASP A 160 -3.97 20.73 19.70
N SER A 161 -5.11 20.62 19.01
CA SER A 161 -5.27 19.69 17.87
C SER A 161 -4.43 20.11 16.66
N SER A 162 -4.32 21.43 16.44
CA SER A 162 -3.50 21.99 15.37
C SER A 162 -2.01 21.88 15.69
N ALA A 163 -1.62 22.09 16.95
CA ALA A 163 -0.25 21.95 17.41
C ALA A 163 0.23 20.49 17.34
N ALA A 164 -0.59 19.54 17.81
CA ALA A 164 -0.31 18.12 17.73
C ALA A 164 -0.18 17.64 16.28
N LEU A 165 -1.08 18.09 15.39
CA LEU A 165 -0.99 17.78 13.97
C LEU A 165 0.31 18.31 13.34
N GLN A 166 0.73 19.53 13.69
CA GLN A 166 1.96 20.10 13.18
C GLN A 166 3.20 19.36 13.70
N ALA A 167 3.25 19.04 14.99
CA ALA A 167 4.31 18.25 15.60
C ALA A 167 4.39 16.84 14.98
N ALA A 168 3.23 16.21 14.75
CA ALA A 168 3.13 14.93 14.06
C ALA A 168 3.73 14.98 12.64
N LYS A 169 3.44 16.03 11.86
CA LYS A 169 4.02 16.17 10.51
C LYS A 169 5.55 16.26 10.55
N VAL A 170 6.11 16.98 11.52
CA VAL A 170 7.55 17.08 11.73
C VAL A 170 8.13 15.71 12.12
N ALA A 171 7.51 15.03 13.09
CA ALA A 171 7.93 13.71 13.54
C ALA A 171 7.90 12.66 12.42
N LEU A 172 6.92 12.71 11.51
CA LEU A 172 6.91 11.84 10.33
C LEU A 172 8.12 12.12 9.44
N GLY A 173 8.39 13.39 9.12
CA GLY A 173 9.54 13.75 8.28
C GLY A 173 10.89 13.41 8.92
N ASP A 174 11.00 13.42 10.24
CA ASP A 174 12.21 12.99 10.95
C ASP A 174 12.33 11.46 10.98
N ALA A 175 11.22 10.73 11.16
CA ALA A 175 11.19 9.27 11.04
C ALA A 175 11.57 8.80 9.64
N GLU A 176 11.08 9.46 8.58
CA GLU A 176 11.40 9.15 7.19
C GLU A 176 12.90 9.32 6.90
N LYS A 177 13.58 10.29 7.51
CA LYS A 177 15.04 10.44 7.38
C LYS A 177 15.78 9.37 8.17
N ALA A 178 15.34 9.09 9.39
CA ALA A 178 16.00 8.14 10.29
C ALA A 178 15.81 6.67 9.86
N GLN A 179 14.81 6.34 9.03
CA GLN A 179 14.44 4.95 8.72
C GLN A 179 15.58 4.07 8.18
N TYR A 180 16.58 4.67 7.51
CA TYR A 180 17.70 3.94 6.89
C TYR A 180 18.90 3.80 7.83
N ASP A 181 19.18 4.83 8.65
CA ASP A 181 20.38 4.92 9.47
C ASP A 181 20.13 4.51 10.93
N ASP A 182 18.96 4.85 11.47
CA ASP A 182 18.53 4.53 12.84
C ASP A 182 17.03 4.15 12.90
N PRO A 183 16.69 2.91 12.52
CA PRO A 183 15.32 2.39 12.57
C PRO A 183 14.66 2.49 13.94
N ARG A 184 15.44 2.44 15.04
CA ARG A 184 14.89 2.50 16.41
C ARG A 184 14.40 3.91 16.72
N THR A 185 15.19 4.92 16.37
CA THR A 185 14.77 6.32 16.51
C THR A 185 13.56 6.62 15.63
N ALA A 186 13.51 6.10 14.40
CA ALA A 186 12.33 6.22 13.54
C ALA A 186 11.06 5.63 14.21
N LEU A 187 11.15 4.43 14.79
CA LEU A 187 10.04 3.81 15.52
C LEU A 187 9.58 4.61 16.74
N ILE A 188 10.49 5.27 17.46
CA ILE A 188 10.15 6.15 18.59
C ILE A 188 9.34 7.36 18.11
N HIS A 189 9.80 8.04 17.06
CA HIS A 189 9.08 9.17 16.46
C HIS A 189 7.67 8.78 15.99
N LEU A 190 7.56 7.63 15.31
CA LEU A 190 6.28 7.09 14.83
C LEU A 190 5.33 6.76 15.99
N SER A 191 5.84 6.11 17.04
CA SER A 191 5.05 5.76 18.23
C SER A 191 4.50 7.00 18.92
N HIS A 192 5.33 8.03 19.10
CA HIS A 192 4.91 9.31 19.70
C HIS A 192 3.88 10.04 18.84
N LEU A 193 4.08 10.08 17.52
CA LEU A 193 3.13 10.65 16.56
C LEU A 193 1.78 9.96 16.64
N ILE A 194 1.77 8.62 16.54
CA ILE A 194 0.55 7.82 16.54
C ILE A 194 -0.20 8.02 17.86
N SER A 195 0.50 7.90 18.99
CA SER A 195 -0.09 8.10 20.31
C SER A 195 -0.69 9.50 20.46
N SER A 196 0.02 10.54 20.01
CA SER A 196 -0.44 11.93 20.12
C SER A 196 -1.74 12.18 19.34
N LEU A 197 -1.85 11.64 18.12
CA LEU A 197 -3.04 11.85 17.28
C LEU A 197 -4.22 10.94 17.66
N THR A 198 -3.95 9.75 18.20
CA THR A 198 -5.00 8.80 18.61
C THR A 198 -5.51 9.04 20.02
N SER A 199 -4.79 9.78 20.87
CA SER A 199 -5.21 10.12 22.24
C SER A 199 -6.07 11.38 22.32
N ILE A 200 -6.13 12.18 21.26
CA ILE A 200 -7.02 13.36 21.18
C ILE A 200 -8.48 12.88 21.11
N SER A 201 -9.42 13.64 21.68
CA SER A 201 -10.85 13.34 21.61
C SER A 201 -11.61 14.45 20.87
N PRO A 202 -12.26 14.15 19.74
CA PRO A 202 -12.26 12.86 19.03
C PRO A 202 -10.91 12.55 18.37
N PRO A 203 -10.54 11.25 18.24
CA PRO A 203 -9.23 10.86 17.70
C PRO A 203 -9.14 11.10 16.20
N PHE A 204 -7.92 11.28 15.68
CA PHE A 204 -7.74 11.35 14.23
C PHE A 204 -8.11 10.02 13.57
N ALA A 205 -8.73 10.10 12.39
CA ALA A 205 -9.05 8.92 11.62
C ALA A 205 -7.77 8.19 11.17
N PRO A 206 -7.76 6.85 11.06
CA PRO A 206 -6.58 6.10 10.63
C PRO A 206 -6.13 6.46 9.21
N SER A 207 -7.02 7.02 8.39
CA SER A 207 -6.75 7.55 7.05
C SER A 207 -6.16 8.95 7.04
N SER A 208 -6.22 9.68 8.16
CA SER A 208 -5.81 11.07 8.20
C SER A 208 -4.30 11.21 8.08
N TYR A 209 -3.85 12.25 7.38
CA TYR A 209 -2.44 12.59 7.31
C TYR A 209 -2.00 13.30 8.59
N PRO A 210 -0.86 12.95 9.20
CA PRO A 210 0.19 12.01 8.75
C PRO A 210 0.03 10.55 9.25
N LEU A 211 -1.10 10.19 9.85
CA LEU A 211 -1.28 8.93 10.59
C LEU A 211 -1.22 7.68 9.70
N LEU A 212 -1.84 7.67 8.52
CA LEU A 212 -1.77 6.53 7.59
C LEU A 212 -0.33 6.23 7.17
N HIS A 213 0.42 7.27 6.79
CA HIS A 213 1.84 7.17 6.43
C HIS A 213 2.68 6.65 7.59
N ALA A 214 2.40 7.10 8.82
CA ALA A 214 3.07 6.62 10.00
C ALA A 214 2.83 5.11 10.25
N TYR A 215 1.59 4.63 10.09
CA TYR A 215 1.30 3.19 10.20
C TYR A 215 2.03 2.37 9.13
N GLN A 216 2.10 2.86 7.89
CA GLN A 216 2.79 2.17 6.79
C GLN A 216 4.31 2.10 6.99
N LEU A 217 4.92 3.19 7.45
CA LEU A 217 6.35 3.22 7.76
C LEU A 217 6.66 2.34 8.97
N GLN A 218 5.87 2.43 10.05
CA GLN A 218 6.03 1.60 11.23
C GLN A 218 5.90 0.11 10.90
N LEU A 219 4.92 -0.26 10.07
CA LEU A 219 4.76 -1.61 9.55
C LEU A 219 6.03 -2.09 8.83
N THR A 220 6.56 -1.30 7.91
CA THR A 220 7.80 -1.64 7.17
C THR A 220 8.96 -1.89 8.11
N LEU A 221 9.18 -1.01 9.09
CA LEU A 221 10.26 -1.13 10.07
C LEU A 221 10.09 -2.36 10.98
N GLN A 222 8.86 -2.67 11.42
CA GLN A 222 8.57 -3.83 12.25
C GLN A 222 8.74 -5.15 11.48
N LEU A 223 8.34 -5.19 10.20
CA LEU A 223 8.58 -6.33 9.32
C LEU A 223 10.08 -6.60 9.15
N HIS A 224 10.89 -5.55 8.92
CA HIS A 224 12.35 -5.67 8.83
C HIS A 224 12.98 -6.13 10.15
N ALA A 225 12.42 -5.71 11.29
CA ALA A 225 12.87 -6.13 12.62
C ALA A 225 12.35 -7.52 13.05
N HIS A 226 11.56 -8.19 12.20
CA HIS A 226 10.87 -9.45 12.53
C HIS A 226 9.94 -9.37 13.76
N ASP A 227 9.46 -8.18 14.12
CA ASP A 227 8.47 -7.98 15.19
C ASP A 227 7.04 -8.17 14.62
N PHE A 228 6.72 -9.42 14.30
CA PHE A 228 5.46 -9.77 13.64
C PHE A 228 4.19 -9.43 14.45
N PRO A 229 4.14 -9.60 15.79
CA PRO A 229 2.97 -9.20 16.57
C PRO A 229 2.67 -7.71 16.45
N SER A 230 3.67 -6.84 16.59
CA SER A 230 3.49 -5.39 16.42
C SER A 230 3.19 -5.04 14.96
N ALA A 231 3.84 -5.71 14.01
CA ALA A 231 3.57 -5.53 12.58
C ALA A 231 2.11 -5.86 12.23
N LEU A 232 1.52 -6.91 12.81
CA LEU A 232 0.11 -7.25 12.56
C LEU A 232 -0.83 -6.13 13.02
N GLN A 233 -0.56 -5.53 14.18
CA GLN A 233 -1.34 -4.40 14.68
C GLN A 233 -1.21 -3.18 13.76
N SER A 234 0.02 -2.81 13.37
CA SER A 234 0.26 -1.71 12.43
C SER A 234 -0.38 -1.96 11.07
N ALA A 235 -0.33 -3.19 10.56
CA ALA A 235 -0.94 -3.60 9.31
C ALA A 235 -2.47 -3.44 9.34
N HIS A 236 -3.12 -3.80 10.45
CA HIS A 236 -4.57 -3.61 10.62
C HIS A 236 -4.96 -2.12 10.54
N PHE A 237 -4.26 -1.25 11.26
CA PHE A 237 -4.55 0.19 11.22
C PHE A 237 -4.26 0.81 9.85
N ALA A 238 -3.14 0.44 9.22
CA ALA A 238 -2.81 0.88 7.86
C ALA A 238 -3.88 0.43 6.85
N TRP A 239 -4.34 -0.82 6.94
CA TRP A 239 -5.40 -1.35 6.08
C TRP A 239 -6.73 -0.61 6.30
N GLN A 240 -7.14 -0.40 7.55
CA GLN A 240 -8.35 0.38 7.88
C GLN A 240 -8.29 1.82 7.37
N GLY A 241 -7.15 2.50 7.49
CA GLY A 241 -6.98 3.83 6.91
C GLY A 241 -7.00 3.80 5.38
N ALA A 242 -6.40 2.79 4.78
CA ALA A 242 -6.36 2.63 3.33
C ALA A 242 -7.75 2.38 2.73
N THR A 243 -8.64 1.61 3.38
CA THR A 243 -9.99 1.34 2.84
C THR A 243 -10.86 2.58 2.75
N LEU A 244 -10.58 3.63 3.53
CA LEU A 244 -11.29 4.92 3.48
C LEU A 244 -10.85 5.81 2.30
N ILE A 245 -9.65 5.59 1.76
CA ILE A 245 -9.05 6.42 0.69
C ILE A 245 -9.06 5.69 -0.65
N TYR A 246 -8.66 4.42 -0.62
CA TYR A 246 -8.41 3.62 -1.80
C TYR A 246 -9.61 2.73 -2.11
N PRO A 247 -10.10 2.73 -3.37
CA PRO A 247 -11.19 1.84 -3.76
C PRO A 247 -10.76 0.37 -3.65
N PHE A 248 -11.74 -0.52 -3.55
CA PHE A 248 -11.49 -1.96 -3.61
C PHE A 248 -10.73 -2.32 -4.89
N GLY A 249 -9.69 -3.13 -4.76
CA GLY A 249 -8.83 -3.51 -5.89
C GLY A 249 -7.74 -2.48 -6.20
N HIS A 250 -7.54 -1.45 -5.37
CA HIS A 250 -6.34 -0.63 -5.47
C HIS A 250 -5.11 -1.41 -4.93
N PRO A 251 -3.94 -1.35 -5.59
CA PRO A 251 -2.80 -2.20 -5.23
C PRO A 251 -2.24 -1.94 -3.82
N VAL A 252 -2.25 -0.68 -3.34
CA VAL A 252 -1.90 -0.37 -1.94
C VAL A 252 -2.82 -1.10 -0.95
N ARG A 253 -4.13 -1.13 -1.22
CA ARG A 253 -5.11 -1.79 -0.35
C ARG A 253 -4.96 -3.31 -0.41
N ALA A 254 -4.71 -3.86 -1.60
CA ALA A 254 -4.42 -5.29 -1.81
C ALA A 254 -3.17 -5.76 -1.07
N VAL A 255 -2.06 -4.99 -1.13
CA VAL A 255 -0.84 -5.29 -0.38
C VAL A 255 -1.14 -5.31 1.12
N LEU A 256 -1.77 -4.27 1.66
CA LEU A 256 -2.06 -4.18 3.10
C LEU A 256 -3.00 -5.31 3.57
N SER A 257 -4.06 -5.61 2.82
CA SER A 257 -4.96 -6.72 3.12
C SER A 257 -4.24 -8.06 3.10
N THR A 258 -3.33 -8.26 2.14
CA THR A 258 -2.52 -9.48 2.03
C THR A 258 -1.52 -9.58 3.18
N THR A 259 -0.90 -8.47 3.59
CA THR A 259 0.02 -8.43 4.74
C THR A 259 -0.70 -8.78 6.04
N VAL A 260 -1.89 -8.22 6.27
CA VAL A 260 -2.75 -8.58 7.42
C VAL A 260 -3.07 -10.08 7.40
N ALA A 261 -3.55 -10.60 6.27
CA ALA A 261 -3.91 -12.01 6.15
C ALA A 261 -2.69 -12.92 6.36
N ARG A 262 -1.53 -12.58 5.77
CA ARG A 262 -0.29 -13.33 5.91
C ARG A 262 0.19 -13.38 7.35
N LEU A 263 0.28 -12.23 8.03
CA LEU A 263 0.71 -12.17 9.44
C LEU A 263 -0.24 -12.94 10.37
N ALA A 264 -1.55 -12.91 10.10
CA ALA A 264 -2.53 -13.63 10.89
C ALA A 264 -2.47 -15.17 10.76
N VAL A 265 -1.90 -15.67 9.66
CA VAL A 265 -1.77 -17.12 9.37
C VAL A 265 -0.33 -17.63 9.46
N MET A 266 0.60 -16.80 9.92
CA MET A 266 1.97 -17.24 10.18
C MET A 266 1.99 -18.27 11.29
N ALA A 267 2.70 -19.38 11.03
CA ALA A 267 2.98 -20.36 12.07
C ALA A 267 3.95 -19.76 13.12
N PRO A 268 3.90 -20.24 14.38
CA PRO A 268 4.92 -19.92 15.38
C PRO A 268 6.32 -20.18 14.83
N SER A 269 7.31 -19.38 15.24
CA SER A 269 8.70 -19.62 14.80
C SER A 269 9.22 -20.92 15.40
N SER A 270 9.83 -21.76 14.56
CA SER A 270 10.36 -23.07 14.94
C SER A 270 11.49 -23.00 15.98
N GLU A 271 12.14 -21.86 16.13
CA GLU A 271 13.17 -21.62 17.14
C GLU A 271 12.61 -21.42 18.55
N SER A 272 11.30 -21.15 18.68
CA SER A 272 10.64 -20.87 19.96
C SER A 272 9.43 -21.76 20.27
N SER A 273 8.97 -22.58 19.32
CA SER A 273 7.82 -23.46 19.52
C SER A 273 8.21 -24.80 20.13
N SER A 274 7.50 -25.20 21.19
CA SER A 274 7.52 -26.58 21.66
C SER A 274 6.64 -27.45 20.74
N PRO A 275 6.84 -28.78 20.69
CA PRO A 275 5.96 -29.69 19.93
C PRO A 275 4.48 -29.53 20.29
N GLU A 276 4.17 -29.17 21.54
CA GLU A 276 2.81 -28.88 22.00
C GLU A 276 2.25 -27.58 21.41
N ALA A 277 3.08 -26.54 21.29
CA ALA A 277 2.69 -25.26 20.70
C ALA A 277 2.41 -25.41 19.19
N ASP A 278 3.24 -26.18 18.49
CA ASP A 278 3.00 -26.52 17.09
C ASP A 278 1.71 -27.32 16.95
N LEU A 279 1.53 -28.38 17.76
CA LEU A 279 0.30 -29.18 17.71
C LEU A 279 -0.94 -28.33 18.02
N ALA A 280 -0.88 -27.41 18.98
CA ALA A 280 -1.96 -26.49 19.31
C ALA A 280 -2.31 -25.57 18.12
N TYR A 281 -1.29 -25.03 17.43
CA TYR A 281 -1.49 -24.21 16.23
C TYR A 281 -2.10 -25.02 15.08
N TRP A 282 -1.55 -26.20 14.77
CA TRP A 282 -2.02 -27.04 13.66
C TRP A 282 -3.41 -27.62 13.93
N SER A 283 -3.76 -27.90 15.19
CA SER A 283 -5.07 -28.46 15.58
C SER A 283 -6.18 -27.42 15.76
N ASN A 284 -5.88 -26.12 15.81
CA ASN A 284 -6.88 -25.06 15.97
C ASN A 284 -7.67 -24.79 14.67
N LEU A 285 -8.67 -25.62 14.41
CA LEU A 285 -9.53 -25.52 13.23
C LEU A 285 -10.25 -24.17 13.11
N GLY A 286 -10.63 -23.55 14.24
CA GLY A 286 -11.32 -22.27 14.25
C GLY A 286 -10.43 -21.12 13.77
N GLN A 287 -9.18 -21.07 14.24
CA GLN A 287 -8.20 -20.08 13.79
C GLN A 287 -7.88 -20.26 12.30
N ARG A 288 -7.67 -21.49 11.84
CA ARG A 288 -7.40 -21.77 10.42
C ARG A 288 -8.56 -21.41 9.51
N ALA A 289 -9.79 -21.71 9.92
CA ALA A 289 -10.98 -21.31 9.15
C ALA A 289 -11.08 -19.79 8.99
N ARG A 290 -10.76 -19.02 10.05
CA ARG A 290 -10.64 -17.55 9.95
C ARG A 290 -9.51 -17.12 9.01
N GLY A 291 -8.35 -17.77 9.11
CA GLY A 291 -7.21 -17.51 8.23
C GLY A 291 -7.55 -17.73 6.75
N VAL A 292 -8.21 -18.83 6.42
CA VAL A 292 -8.71 -19.09 5.06
C VAL A 292 -9.67 -18.00 4.60
N ALA A 293 -10.64 -17.60 5.43
CA ALA A 293 -11.56 -16.54 5.07
C ALA A 293 -10.85 -15.21 4.76
N MET A 294 -9.85 -14.83 5.57
CA MET A 294 -9.04 -13.62 5.35
C MET A 294 -8.24 -13.71 4.05
N LEU A 295 -7.58 -14.84 3.79
CA LEU A 295 -6.80 -15.06 2.58
C LEU A 295 -7.66 -15.08 1.31
N VAL A 296 -8.86 -15.66 1.37
CA VAL A 296 -9.82 -15.65 0.24
C VAL A 296 -10.22 -14.22 -0.10
N GLU A 297 -10.51 -13.39 0.91
CA GLU A 297 -10.91 -12.01 0.67
C GLU A 297 -9.75 -11.16 0.14
N ALA A 298 -8.55 -11.35 0.69
CA ALA A 298 -7.33 -10.73 0.17
C ALA A 298 -7.08 -11.15 -1.30
N LEU A 299 -7.26 -12.43 -1.64
CA LEU A 299 -7.07 -12.93 -3.00
C LEU A 299 -8.01 -12.25 -4.00
N LYS A 300 -9.29 -12.09 -3.67
CA LYS A 300 -10.25 -11.39 -4.54
C LYS A 300 -9.80 -9.96 -4.84
N GLU A 301 -9.29 -9.26 -3.82
CA GLU A 301 -8.80 -7.90 -3.96
C GLU A 301 -7.50 -7.85 -4.80
N VAL A 302 -6.58 -8.79 -4.58
CA VAL A 302 -5.32 -8.94 -5.34
C VAL A 302 -5.57 -9.22 -6.82
N GLU A 303 -6.55 -10.07 -7.15
CA GLU A 303 -6.93 -10.36 -8.54
C GLU A 303 -7.47 -9.12 -9.26
N VAL A 304 -8.17 -8.23 -8.56
CA VAL A 304 -8.57 -6.94 -9.14
C VAL A 304 -7.37 -6.02 -9.29
N ALA A 305 -6.51 -5.92 -8.27
CA ALA A 305 -5.40 -4.98 -8.24
C ALA A 305 -4.27 -5.28 -9.25
N PHE A 306 -3.95 -6.56 -9.43
CA PHE A 306 -2.80 -7.01 -10.21
C PHE A 306 -3.20 -7.74 -11.50
N GLY A 307 -4.50 -7.73 -11.85
CA GLY A 307 -5.04 -8.29 -13.08
C GLY A 307 -5.68 -9.67 -12.89
N LYS A 308 -6.95 -9.79 -13.27
CA LYS A 308 -7.74 -11.02 -13.10
C LYS A 308 -7.27 -12.16 -14.00
N VAL A 309 -6.84 -11.84 -15.22
CA VAL A 309 -6.41 -12.83 -16.22
C VAL A 309 -5.14 -13.54 -15.73
N GLU A 310 -4.24 -12.80 -15.11
CA GLU A 310 -3.02 -13.28 -14.46
C GLU A 310 -3.27 -13.90 -13.07
N GLY A 311 -4.52 -13.91 -12.60
CA GLY A 311 -4.86 -14.33 -11.24
C GLY A 311 -4.13 -13.52 -10.17
N GLY A 312 -3.88 -12.23 -10.39
CA GLY A 312 -3.17 -11.35 -9.46
C GLY A 312 -1.64 -11.48 -9.46
N GLY A 313 -1.06 -12.13 -10.47
CA GLY A 313 0.40 -12.22 -10.65
C GLY A 313 1.10 -13.02 -9.55
N GLU A 314 2.32 -12.61 -9.21
CA GLU A 314 3.15 -13.27 -8.19
C GLU A 314 2.54 -13.14 -6.79
N MET A 315 1.93 -12.00 -6.47
CA MET A 315 1.20 -11.81 -5.21
C MET A 315 0.02 -12.79 -5.10
N GLY A 316 -0.81 -12.90 -6.15
CA GLY A 316 -1.92 -13.83 -6.17
C GLY A 316 -1.47 -15.29 -6.05
N LYS A 317 -0.33 -15.64 -6.67
CA LYS A 317 0.31 -16.95 -6.50
C LYS A 317 0.68 -17.19 -5.03
N ALA A 318 1.37 -16.24 -4.39
CA ALA A 318 1.78 -16.37 -2.99
C ALA A 318 0.58 -16.52 -2.03
N VAL A 319 -0.52 -15.79 -2.26
CA VAL A 319 -1.75 -15.94 -1.46
C VAL A 319 -2.39 -17.32 -1.65
N ARG A 320 -2.43 -17.84 -2.88
CA ARG A 320 -2.95 -19.20 -3.16
C ARG A 320 -2.11 -20.30 -2.52
N GLU A 321 -0.80 -20.12 -2.43
CA GLU A 321 0.08 -21.05 -1.72
C GLU A 321 -0.25 -21.09 -0.22
N LEU A 322 -0.37 -19.92 0.41
CA LEU A 322 -0.81 -19.83 1.82
C LEU A 322 -2.19 -20.43 2.06
N LEU A 323 -3.14 -20.26 1.13
CA LEU A 323 -4.47 -20.86 1.21
C LEU A 323 -4.39 -22.39 1.26
N ARG A 324 -3.64 -22.98 0.33
CA ARG A 324 -3.44 -24.43 0.28
C ARG A 324 -2.81 -24.95 1.58
N ASP A 325 -1.80 -24.27 2.11
CA ASP A 325 -1.14 -24.66 3.36
C ASP A 325 -2.12 -24.65 4.55
N GLN A 326 -3.04 -23.67 4.60
CA GLN A 326 -4.08 -23.61 5.62
C GLN A 326 -5.10 -24.75 5.48
N GLU A 327 -5.54 -25.05 4.25
CA GLU A 327 -6.47 -26.14 3.95
C GLU A 327 -5.90 -27.52 4.25
N GLU A 328 -4.64 -27.77 3.87
CA GLU A 328 -3.92 -29.00 4.15
C GLU A 328 -3.77 -29.21 5.67
N GLY A 329 -3.42 -28.16 6.42
CA GLY A 329 -3.34 -28.24 7.87
C GLY A 329 -4.69 -28.52 8.54
N MET A 330 -5.79 -27.95 8.02
CA MET A 330 -7.14 -28.31 8.50
C MET A 330 -7.50 -29.78 8.19
N ALA A 331 -7.12 -30.29 7.02
CA ALA A 331 -7.34 -31.68 6.66
C ALA A 331 -6.55 -32.64 7.57
N MET A 332 -5.29 -32.29 7.89
CA MET A 332 -4.46 -33.03 8.83
C MET A 332 -5.07 -33.04 10.24
N ALA A 333 -5.46 -31.87 10.77
CA ALA A 333 -6.07 -31.76 12.09
C ALA A 333 -7.35 -32.60 12.23
N ARG A 334 -8.19 -32.65 11.18
CA ARG A 334 -9.39 -33.51 11.15
C ARG A 334 -9.04 -35.00 11.18
N LYS A 335 -7.97 -35.42 10.49
CA LYS A 335 -7.51 -36.83 10.50
C LYS A 335 -6.99 -37.21 11.89
N VAL A 336 -6.15 -36.39 12.51
CA VAL A 336 -5.61 -36.63 13.87
C VAL A 336 -6.75 -36.71 14.89
N GLY A 337 -7.67 -35.74 14.87
CA GLY A 337 -8.82 -35.75 15.77
C GLY A 337 -9.77 -36.95 15.58
N ARG A 338 -9.83 -37.54 14.38
CA ARG A 338 -10.58 -38.80 14.16
C ARG A 338 -9.82 -40.01 14.74
N ALA A 339 -8.51 -40.08 14.56
CA ALA A 339 -7.68 -41.14 15.10
C ALA A 339 -7.71 -41.18 16.64
N MET A 340 -7.67 -40.01 17.30
CA MET A 340 -7.74 -39.91 18.77
C MET A 340 -9.11 -40.23 19.38
N ARG A 341 -10.20 -40.20 18.58
CA ARG A 341 -11.56 -40.57 19.01
C ARG A 341 -11.93 -42.02 18.70
N GLY A 342 -11.08 -42.73 17.96
CA GLY A 342 -11.24 -44.14 17.59
C GLY A 342 -10.45 -45.10 18.47
N VAL A 343 -9.84 -44.59 19.54
CA VAL A 343 -9.19 -45.32 20.65
C VAL A 343 -10.05 -45.07 21.89
#